data_AF-A0A239P805-F1
#
_entry.id   AF-A0A239P805-F1
#
_cell.length_a   1.000
_cell.length_b   1.000
_cell.length_c   1.000
_cell.angle_alpha   90.00
_cell.angle_beta   90.00
_cell.angle_gamma   90.00
#
_symmetry.space_group_name_H-M   'P 1'
#
loop_
_entity.id
_entity.type
_entity.pdbx_description
1 polymer ?
#
loop_
_entity_poly.entity_id
_entity_poly.type
_entity_poly.pdbx_seq_one_letter_code
_entity_poly.pdbx_strand_id
1 'polypeptide(L)'
;MWASTGQAFDWMARGLLGDLCFLDEREADQAAVERVLRSYGKLGVAGPFIAMFGEERNCVDEVASVFAEQFHRLGYLQVERVLDADEWHDLNAGLQRRFDGREVRRGEVEACYGSPSLVIGRRVLCYAGSSNGPGWLFFDCFEDHGPGEYVAGAGRYEWRRNEDPLVRAVRRPAPDFEAGLVLTLYGKVMRWGPGWWLDQPDGLSDEQQAIAAQLSAVEASDPSQSLGQQSR
;
A
#
# COMPACT_ATOMS: atom_id res chain seq x y z
N MET A 1 22.77 7.44 5.48
CA MET A 1 22.50 7.45 4.03
C MET A 1 21.00 7.34 3.88
N TRP A 2 20.33 8.29 3.22
CA TRP A 2 18.87 8.27 3.07
C TRP A 2 18.55 7.84 1.63
N ALA A 3 17.83 6.74 1.45
CA ALA A 3 17.40 6.30 0.12
C ALA A 3 16.29 7.24 -0.38
N SER A 4 16.45 7.76 -1.59
CA SER A 4 15.47 8.66 -2.21
C SER A 4 14.42 7.94 -3.05
N THR A 5 14.59 6.64 -3.32
CA THR A 5 13.67 5.81 -4.11
C THR A 5 13.50 4.43 -3.49
N GLY A 6 12.36 3.78 -3.76
CA GLY A 6 12.09 2.42 -3.27
C GLY A 6 13.12 1.39 -3.77
N GLN A 7 13.61 1.54 -5.02
CA GLN A 7 14.68 0.68 -5.56
C GLN A 7 16.02 0.87 -4.83
N ALA A 8 16.39 2.12 -4.54
CA ALA A 8 17.60 2.40 -3.77
C ALA A 8 17.49 1.84 -2.34
N PHE A 9 16.31 1.92 -1.73
CA PHE A 9 16.06 1.33 -0.42
C PHE A 9 16.13 -0.20 -0.47
N ASP A 10 15.50 -0.84 -1.47
CA ASP A 10 15.54 -2.30 -1.68
C ASP A 10 17.00 -2.79 -1.72
N TRP A 11 17.84 -2.16 -2.54
CA TRP A 11 19.25 -2.53 -2.65
C TRP A 11 20.02 -2.36 -1.35
N MET A 12 19.84 -1.21 -0.66
CA MET A 12 20.48 -0.92 0.62
C MET A 12 20.06 -1.93 1.71
N ALA A 13 18.76 -2.22 1.82
CA ALA A 13 18.23 -3.12 2.84
C ALA A 13 18.65 -4.58 2.62
N ARG A 14 18.77 -5.02 1.35
CA ARG A 14 19.35 -6.33 1.03
C ARG A 14 20.80 -6.45 1.47
N GLY A 15 21.61 -5.42 1.18
CA GLY A 15 23.01 -5.38 1.60
C GLY A 15 23.13 -5.51 3.12
N LEU A 16 22.40 -4.67 3.86
CA LEU A 16 22.39 -4.71 5.33
C LEU A 16 21.94 -6.07 5.88
N LEU A 17 20.87 -6.66 5.32
CA LEU A 17 20.40 -7.96 5.76
C LEU A 17 21.45 -9.05 5.52
N GLY A 18 22.10 -9.03 4.35
CA GLY A 18 23.18 -9.94 4.01
C GLY A 18 24.37 -9.80 4.96
N ASP A 19 24.79 -8.57 5.25
CA ASP A 19 25.88 -8.29 6.19
C ASP A 19 25.56 -8.82 7.61
N LEU A 20 24.34 -8.58 8.12
CA LEU A 20 23.92 -9.08 9.42
C LEU A 20 23.87 -10.61 9.46
N CYS A 21 23.26 -11.25 8.45
CA CYS A 21 23.23 -12.71 8.36
C CYS A 21 24.62 -13.32 8.25
N PHE A 22 25.55 -12.68 7.55
CA PHE A 22 26.94 -13.12 7.48
C PHE A 22 27.64 -13.02 8.83
N LEU A 23 27.48 -11.88 9.53
CA LEU A 23 28.09 -11.66 10.85
C LEU A 23 27.60 -12.66 11.91
N ASP A 24 26.34 -13.09 11.82
CA ASP A 24 25.72 -14.02 12.76
C ASP A 24 25.82 -15.50 12.31
N GLU A 25 26.50 -15.80 11.19
CA GLU A 25 26.61 -17.16 10.62
C GLU A 25 25.23 -17.79 10.28
N ARG A 26 24.34 -17.00 9.66
CA ARG A 26 22.94 -17.32 9.34
C ARG A 26 22.65 -17.29 7.83
N GLU A 27 23.56 -17.77 7.00
CA GLU A 27 23.42 -17.75 5.53
C GLU A 27 22.21 -18.54 5.04
N ALA A 28 21.80 -19.59 5.76
CA ALA A 28 20.59 -20.36 5.45
C ALA A 28 19.32 -19.52 5.60
N ASP A 29 19.26 -18.66 6.63
CA ASP A 29 18.15 -17.73 6.86
C ASP A 29 18.13 -16.63 5.79
N GLN A 30 19.30 -16.10 5.42
CA GLN A 30 19.42 -15.17 4.29
C GLN A 30 18.85 -15.78 3.00
N ALA A 31 19.22 -17.02 2.68
CA ALA A 31 18.72 -17.72 1.50
C ALA A 31 17.19 -17.95 1.57
N ALA A 32 16.62 -18.11 2.77
CA ALA A 32 15.18 -18.18 2.96
C ALA A 32 14.49 -16.84 2.70
N VAL A 33 15.05 -15.75 3.22
CA VAL A 33 14.53 -14.40 2.95
C VAL A 33 14.63 -14.07 1.46
N GLU A 34 15.74 -14.38 0.80
CA GLU A 34 15.88 -14.14 -0.64
C GLU A 34 14.81 -14.84 -1.47
N ARG A 35 14.39 -16.07 -1.08
CA ARG A 35 13.29 -16.77 -1.75
C ARG A 35 11.97 -16.02 -1.61
N VAL A 36 11.69 -15.47 -0.42
CA VAL A 36 10.52 -14.62 -0.20
C VAL A 36 10.62 -13.35 -1.04
N LEU A 37 11.74 -12.64 -1.01
CA LEU A 37 11.89 -11.38 -1.76
C LEU A 37 11.82 -11.58 -3.29
N ARG A 38 12.14 -12.78 -3.81
CA ARG A 38 11.99 -13.12 -5.23
C ARG A 38 10.53 -13.31 -5.65
N SER A 39 9.59 -13.56 -4.73
CA SER A 39 8.16 -13.67 -5.08
C SER A 39 7.56 -12.33 -5.55
N TYR A 40 8.22 -11.21 -5.25
CA TYR A 40 7.88 -9.88 -5.76
C TYR A 40 8.30 -9.67 -7.24
N GLY A 41 8.98 -10.65 -7.85
CA GLY A 41 9.32 -10.65 -9.26
C GLY A 41 10.71 -10.12 -9.57
N LYS A 42 11.00 -9.99 -10.87
CA LYS A 42 12.36 -9.73 -11.40
C LYS A 42 12.90 -8.33 -11.08
N LEU A 43 12.01 -7.39 -10.76
CA LEU A 43 12.37 -6.00 -10.45
C LEU A 43 12.55 -5.78 -8.94
N GLY A 44 12.64 -6.86 -8.16
CA GLY A 44 12.75 -6.77 -6.70
C GLY A 44 11.43 -6.37 -6.04
N VAL A 45 11.52 -6.02 -4.76
CA VAL A 45 10.36 -5.63 -3.94
C VAL A 45 9.74 -4.34 -4.46
N ALA A 46 10.57 -3.41 -4.93
CA ALA A 46 10.09 -2.12 -5.44
C ALA A 46 9.25 -2.25 -6.72
N GLY A 47 9.50 -3.28 -7.54
CA GLY A 47 8.89 -3.47 -8.85
C GLY A 47 7.36 -3.40 -8.84
N PRO A 48 6.66 -4.26 -8.09
CA PRO A 48 5.20 -4.25 -8.02
C PRO A 48 4.61 -2.92 -7.53
N PHE A 49 5.26 -2.26 -6.57
CA PHE A 49 4.79 -0.95 -6.09
C PHE A 49 4.91 0.14 -7.14
N ILE A 50 6.02 0.15 -7.88
CA ILE A 50 6.24 1.08 -9.00
C ILE A 50 5.23 0.82 -10.12
N ALA A 51 5.01 -0.45 -10.47
CA ALA A 51 4.04 -0.83 -11.49
C ALA A 51 2.59 -0.42 -11.12
N MET A 52 2.25 -0.47 -9.83
CA MET A 52 0.90 -0.16 -9.36
C MET A 52 0.63 1.33 -9.18
N PHE A 53 1.61 2.11 -8.70
CA PHE A 53 1.38 3.50 -8.28
C PHE A 53 2.22 4.54 -9.05
N GLY A 54 3.06 4.10 -9.97
CA GLY A 54 3.96 4.96 -10.75
C GLY A 54 5.23 5.37 -9.98
N GLU A 55 6.25 5.77 -10.73
CA GLU A 55 7.58 6.12 -10.21
C GLU A 55 7.58 7.40 -9.36
N GLU A 56 6.68 8.35 -9.66
CA GLU A 56 6.61 9.66 -9.00
C GLU A 56 6.21 9.57 -7.51
N ARG A 57 5.64 8.44 -7.08
CA ARG A 57 4.99 8.32 -5.75
C ARG A 57 5.88 7.70 -4.66
N ASN A 58 7.16 7.52 -4.97
CA ASN A 58 8.24 7.09 -4.10
C ASN A 58 7.84 6.00 -3.07
N CYS A 59 7.95 4.73 -3.46
CA CYS A 59 7.50 3.58 -2.66
C CYS A 59 8.48 3.14 -1.53
N VAL A 60 9.25 4.08 -0.97
CA VAL A 60 10.27 3.76 0.05
C VAL A 60 9.64 3.13 1.29
N ASP A 61 8.54 3.69 1.81
CA ASP A 61 7.91 3.21 3.04
C ASP A 61 7.33 1.81 2.86
N GLU A 62 6.75 1.53 1.69
CA GLU A 62 6.17 0.23 1.36
C GLU A 62 7.25 -0.83 1.18
N VAL A 63 8.35 -0.50 0.48
CA VAL A 63 9.51 -1.40 0.37
C VAL A 63 10.12 -1.63 1.76
N ALA A 64 10.30 -0.57 2.55
CA ALA A 64 10.84 -0.68 3.90
C ALA A 64 10.00 -1.58 4.80
N SER A 65 8.67 -1.59 4.64
CA SER A 65 7.78 -2.49 5.39
C SER A 65 7.98 -3.97 5.10
N VAL A 66 8.27 -4.32 3.85
CA VAL A 66 8.57 -5.71 3.48
C VAL A 66 9.87 -6.16 4.15
N PHE A 67 10.89 -5.30 4.15
CA PHE A 67 12.13 -5.60 4.86
C PHE A 67 11.92 -5.64 6.37
N ALA A 68 11.17 -4.72 6.96
CA ALA A 68 10.90 -4.69 8.40
C ALA A 68 10.35 -6.04 8.91
N GLU A 69 9.43 -6.67 8.18
CA GLU A 69 8.97 -8.02 8.50
C GLU A 69 10.11 -9.04 8.50
N GLN A 70 11.03 -9.01 7.53
CA GLN A 70 12.15 -9.94 7.47
C GLN A 70 13.16 -9.70 8.60
N PHE A 71 13.52 -8.44 8.87
CA PHE A 71 14.38 -8.09 10.01
C PHE A 71 13.73 -8.53 11.33
N HIS A 72 12.41 -8.40 11.46
CA HIS A 72 11.69 -8.86 12.64
C HIS A 72 11.71 -10.37 12.80
N ARG A 73 11.42 -11.12 11.72
CA ARG A 73 11.47 -12.60 11.72
C ARG A 73 12.85 -13.14 12.10
N LEU A 74 13.91 -12.45 11.71
CA LEU A 74 15.28 -12.82 12.08
C LEU A 74 15.69 -12.31 13.47
N GLY A 75 14.86 -11.51 14.15
CA GLY A 75 15.16 -10.97 15.49
C GLY A 75 15.99 -9.68 15.49
N TYR A 76 16.31 -9.13 14.33
CA TYR A 76 17.04 -7.87 14.18
C TYR A 76 16.16 -6.62 14.40
N LEU A 77 14.83 -6.77 14.31
CA LEU A 77 13.88 -5.70 14.58
C LEU A 77 12.87 -6.11 15.65
N GLN A 78 12.84 -5.36 16.74
CA GLN A 78 11.81 -5.47 17.76
C GLN A 78 10.64 -4.55 17.40
N VAL A 79 9.42 -5.03 17.64
CA VAL A 79 8.18 -4.26 17.44
C VAL A 79 7.50 -4.00 18.77
N GLU A 80 6.74 -2.92 18.85
CA GLU A 80 6.12 -2.49 20.11
C GLU A 80 5.00 -3.42 20.56
N ARG A 81 4.31 -4.02 19.61
CA ARG A 81 3.16 -4.90 19.82
C ARG A 81 3.21 -6.07 18.86
N VAL A 82 2.88 -7.25 19.34
CA VAL A 82 2.64 -8.44 18.52
C VAL A 82 1.20 -8.85 18.73
N LEU A 83 0.48 -9.09 17.65
CA LEU A 83 -0.90 -9.55 17.72
C LEU A 83 -0.94 -11.01 18.18
N ASP A 84 -1.87 -11.31 19.08
CA ASP A 84 -2.17 -12.68 19.44
C ASP A 84 -2.95 -13.40 18.33
N ALA A 85 -3.23 -14.69 18.52
CA ALA A 85 -3.88 -15.51 17.50
C ALA A 85 -5.32 -15.08 17.20
N ASP A 86 -6.05 -14.60 18.21
CA ASP A 86 -7.45 -14.19 18.08
C ASP A 86 -7.51 -12.82 17.40
N GLU A 87 -6.68 -11.87 17.85
CA GLU A 87 -6.51 -10.55 17.21
C GLU A 87 -6.11 -10.69 15.74
N TRP A 88 -5.17 -11.60 15.43
CA TRP A 88 -4.75 -11.86 14.07
C TRP A 88 -5.88 -12.45 13.22
N HIS A 89 -6.63 -13.42 13.77
CA HIS A 89 -7.75 -14.04 13.08
C HIS A 89 -8.83 -13.01 12.74
N ASP A 90 -9.23 -12.20 13.71
CA ASP A 90 -10.24 -11.16 13.56
C ASP A 90 -9.81 -10.10 12.55
N LEU A 91 -8.54 -9.70 12.59
CA LEU A 91 -8.00 -8.74 11.63
C LEU A 91 -8.04 -9.31 10.21
N ASN A 92 -7.59 -10.55 10.01
CA ASN A 92 -7.45 -11.16 8.67
C ASN A 92 -8.79 -11.62 8.05
N ALA A 93 -9.72 -12.17 8.85
CA ALA A 93 -10.98 -12.74 8.36
C ALA A 93 -11.93 -11.68 7.76
N GLY A 94 -11.82 -10.42 8.20
CA GLY A 94 -12.69 -9.32 7.79
C GLY A 94 -12.18 -8.46 6.64
N LEU A 95 -10.93 -8.64 6.19
CA LEU A 95 -10.24 -7.64 5.35
C LEU A 95 -10.99 -7.34 4.05
N GLN A 96 -11.32 -8.36 3.26
CA GLN A 96 -11.91 -8.14 1.95
C GLN A 96 -13.26 -7.40 2.05
N ARG A 97 -14.15 -7.89 2.92
CA ARG A 97 -15.44 -7.25 3.18
C ARG A 97 -15.33 -5.79 3.66
N ARG A 98 -14.27 -5.47 4.41
CA ARG A 98 -14.12 -4.16 5.06
C ARG A 98 -13.37 -3.13 4.21
N PHE A 99 -12.45 -3.57 3.36
CA PHE A 99 -11.57 -2.66 2.62
C PHE A 99 -11.82 -2.68 1.12
N ASP A 100 -12.21 -3.81 0.53
CA ASP A 100 -12.32 -3.94 -0.92
C ASP A 100 -13.34 -2.96 -1.49
N GLY A 101 -12.87 -2.02 -2.31
CA GLY A 101 -13.72 -0.99 -2.93
C GLY A 101 -14.38 -0.02 -1.96
N ARG A 102 -13.94 0.04 -0.70
CA ARG A 102 -14.44 1.01 0.29
C ARG A 102 -13.46 2.17 0.48
N GLU A 103 -13.96 3.37 0.74
CA GLU A 103 -13.12 4.45 1.23
C GLU A 103 -12.85 4.24 2.72
N VAL A 104 -11.57 4.21 3.10
CA VAL A 104 -11.17 3.99 4.50
C VAL A 104 -10.00 4.89 4.84
N ARG A 105 -10.02 5.47 6.03
CA ARG A 105 -8.95 6.31 6.58
C ARG A 105 -8.09 5.57 7.60
N ARG A 106 -6.87 6.08 7.81
CA ARG A 106 -5.94 5.56 8.82
C ARG A 106 -6.58 5.47 10.21
N GLY A 107 -7.26 6.52 10.64
CA GLY A 107 -7.91 6.59 11.94
C GLY A 107 -8.99 5.52 12.14
N GLU A 108 -9.67 5.11 11.06
CA GLU A 108 -10.64 4.01 11.11
C GLU A 108 -9.96 2.64 11.29
N VAL A 109 -8.78 2.45 10.70
CA VAL A 109 -7.96 1.23 10.90
C VAL A 109 -7.50 1.17 12.35
N GLU A 110 -6.91 2.25 12.86
CA GLU A 110 -6.40 2.33 14.24
C GLU A 110 -7.54 2.22 15.27
N ALA A 111 -8.71 2.81 15.01
CA ALA A 111 -9.89 2.65 15.87
C ALA A 111 -10.42 1.21 15.89
N CYS A 112 -10.27 0.47 14.78
CA CYS A 112 -10.76 -0.89 14.69
C CYS A 112 -9.80 -1.94 15.28
N TYR A 113 -8.49 -1.74 15.10
CA TYR A 113 -7.47 -2.76 15.41
C TYR A 113 -6.50 -2.34 16.51
N GLY A 114 -6.67 -1.13 17.04
CA GLY A 114 -5.77 -0.52 18.01
C GLY A 114 -4.49 -0.02 17.34
N SER A 115 -3.48 0.28 18.16
CA SER A 115 -2.20 0.77 17.67
C SER A 115 -1.45 -0.28 16.84
N PRO A 116 -0.83 0.10 15.71
CA PRO A 116 -0.01 -0.80 14.91
C PRO A 116 1.25 -1.25 15.66
N SER A 117 1.79 -2.39 15.25
CA SER A 117 3.06 -2.94 15.76
C SER A 117 4.27 -2.08 15.42
N LEU A 118 4.22 -1.45 14.24
CA LEU A 118 5.23 -0.54 13.72
C LEU A 118 4.58 0.43 12.74
N VAL A 119 5.01 1.68 12.75
CA VAL A 119 4.67 2.66 11.71
C VAL A 119 5.94 2.98 10.94
N ILE A 120 5.90 2.82 9.62
CA ILE A 120 7.01 3.15 8.74
C ILE A 120 6.70 4.45 8.00
N GLY A 121 7.58 5.43 8.20
CA GLY A 121 7.36 6.79 7.76
C GLY A 121 6.05 7.32 8.34
N ARG A 122 5.16 7.78 7.44
CA ARG A 122 3.77 8.15 7.79
C ARG A 122 2.73 7.32 7.08
N ARG A 123 3.18 6.42 6.20
CA ARG A 123 2.36 5.83 5.16
C ARG A 123 2.00 4.39 5.44
N VAL A 124 2.82 3.63 6.17
CA VAL A 124 2.55 2.20 6.32
C VAL A 124 2.34 1.83 7.78
N LEU A 125 1.13 1.37 8.09
CA LEU A 125 0.83 0.75 9.37
C LEU A 125 1.11 -0.75 9.26
N CYS A 126 1.97 -1.28 10.12
CA CYS A 126 2.33 -2.69 10.16
C CYS A 126 1.70 -3.35 11.39
N TYR A 127 1.00 -4.45 11.19
CA TYR A 127 0.48 -5.31 12.24
C TYR A 127 1.22 -6.64 12.17
N ALA A 128 2.05 -6.90 13.17
CA ALA A 128 2.89 -8.07 13.26
C ALA A 128 2.12 -9.21 13.93
N GLY A 129 1.97 -10.34 13.24
CA GLY A 129 1.67 -11.61 13.91
C GLY A 129 2.88 -12.10 14.70
N SER A 130 2.69 -13.17 15.47
CA SER A 130 3.81 -13.83 16.17
C SER A 130 4.92 -14.26 15.18
N SER A 131 6.16 -14.39 15.67
CA SER A 131 7.33 -14.68 14.83
C SER A 131 7.23 -16.01 14.07
N ASN A 132 6.43 -16.95 14.58
CA ASN A 132 6.10 -18.24 13.95
C ASN A 132 4.73 -18.24 13.25
N GLY A 133 4.10 -17.07 13.17
CA GLY A 133 2.75 -16.87 12.66
C GLY A 133 2.70 -16.66 11.14
N PRO A 134 1.53 -16.27 10.62
CA PRO A 134 1.29 -16.24 9.17
C PRO A 134 2.05 -15.14 8.43
N GLY A 135 2.59 -14.16 9.15
CA GLY A 135 3.36 -13.03 8.63
C GLY A 135 2.84 -11.69 9.17
N TRP A 136 3.00 -10.63 8.40
CA TRP A 136 2.55 -9.28 8.74
C TRP A 136 1.42 -8.80 7.83
N LEU A 137 0.57 -7.94 8.39
CA LEU A 137 -0.49 -7.22 7.67
C LEU A 137 -0.10 -5.74 7.57
N PHE A 138 -0.25 -5.18 6.37
CA PHE A 138 0.20 -3.82 6.07
C PHE A 138 -0.96 -3.00 5.53
N PHE A 139 -1.16 -1.80 6.08
CA PHE A 139 -2.08 -0.80 5.54
C PHE A 139 -1.26 0.32 4.93
N ASP A 140 -1.25 0.37 3.60
CA ASP A 140 -0.58 1.42 2.84
C ASP A 140 -1.52 2.61 2.73
N CYS A 141 -1.11 3.72 3.32
CA CYS A 141 -1.79 5.00 3.32
C CYS A 141 -1.17 5.92 2.27
N PHE A 142 -2.00 6.80 1.74
CA PHE A 142 -1.57 7.85 0.82
C PHE A 142 -1.57 9.19 1.53
N GLU A 143 -0.38 9.75 1.72
CA GLU A 143 -0.24 11.13 2.22
C GLU A 143 -0.62 12.08 1.08
N ASP A 144 -1.87 12.54 1.10
CA ASP A 144 -2.30 13.62 0.24
C ASP A 144 -1.77 14.94 0.82
N HIS A 145 -0.91 15.62 0.05
CA HIS A 145 -0.63 17.01 0.29
C HIS A 145 -1.83 17.77 -0.26
N GLY A 146 -2.83 18.01 0.60
CA GLY A 146 -4.02 18.78 0.23
C GLY A 146 -3.64 20.08 -0.49
N PRO A 147 -4.55 20.68 -1.27
CA PRO A 147 -4.23 21.87 -2.05
C PRO A 147 -3.61 22.92 -1.15
N GLY A 148 -2.41 23.40 -1.49
CA GLY A 148 -1.72 24.42 -0.70
C GLY A 148 -2.67 25.59 -0.44
N GLU A 149 -2.82 25.98 0.83
CA GLU A 149 -3.61 27.14 1.19
C GLU A 149 -2.76 28.39 0.97
N TYR A 150 -3.26 29.35 0.18
CA TYR A 150 -2.58 30.64 0.05
C TYR A 150 -2.71 31.43 1.34
N VAL A 151 -1.58 31.75 1.96
CA VAL A 151 -1.55 32.56 3.18
C VAL A 151 -1.51 34.03 2.80
N ALA A 152 -2.69 34.67 2.82
CA ALA A 152 -2.85 36.09 2.57
C ALA A 152 -1.98 36.93 3.54
N GLY A 153 -1.21 37.87 2.99
CA GLY A 153 -0.28 38.71 3.76
C GLY A 153 1.15 38.15 3.89
N ALA A 154 1.35 36.84 3.70
CA ALA A 154 2.69 36.23 3.69
C ALA A 154 3.22 35.95 2.27
N GLY A 155 2.35 35.96 1.25
CA GLY A 155 2.73 35.76 -0.14
C GLY A 155 3.23 34.34 -0.46
N ARG A 156 2.88 33.35 0.37
CA ARG A 156 3.30 31.95 0.21
C ARG A 156 2.12 30.99 0.30
N TYR A 157 2.28 29.82 -0.28
CA TYR A 157 1.37 28.68 -0.09
C TYR A 157 1.86 27.82 1.06
N GLU A 158 0.96 27.47 1.99
CA GLU A 158 1.23 26.53 3.06
C GLU A 158 0.49 25.22 2.79
N TRP A 159 1.25 24.13 2.77
CA TRP A 159 0.73 22.79 2.60
C TRP A 159 0.31 22.27 3.97
N ARG A 160 -0.99 22.15 4.20
CA ARG A 160 -1.49 21.46 5.39
C ARG A 160 -1.39 19.96 5.18
N ARG A 161 -0.71 19.32 6.12
CA ARG A 161 -0.58 17.87 6.14
C ARG A 161 -1.92 17.28 6.58
N ASN A 162 -2.35 16.23 5.89
CA ASN A 162 -3.50 15.45 6.35
C ASN A 162 -3.04 14.51 7.47
N GLU A 163 -3.54 14.72 8.69
CA GLU A 163 -3.25 13.90 9.86
C GLU A 163 -3.92 12.52 9.79
N ASP A 164 -4.96 12.38 8.94
CA ASP A 164 -5.73 11.15 8.75
C ASP A 164 -5.79 10.75 7.26
N PRO A 165 -4.69 10.20 6.70
CA PRO A 165 -4.58 9.85 5.29
C PRO A 165 -5.51 8.71 4.89
N LEU A 166 -5.88 8.69 3.60
CA LEU A 166 -6.65 7.59 3.01
C LEU A 166 -5.79 6.34 2.92
N VAL A 167 -6.38 5.20 3.26
CA VAL A 167 -5.80 3.88 2.98
C VAL A 167 -6.02 3.59 1.51
N ARG A 168 -4.96 3.22 0.79
CA ARG A 168 -5.01 2.83 -0.62
C ARG A 168 -4.99 1.32 -0.81
N ALA A 169 -4.29 0.60 0.05
CA ALA A 169 -4.14 -0.85 -0.09
C ALA A 169 -3.92 -1.51 1.26
N VAL A 170 -4.40 -2.74 1.36
CA VAL A 170 -4.02 -3.67 2.42
C VAL A 170 -3.19 -4.77 1.77
N ARG A 171 -2.02 -5.08 2.34
CA ARG A 171 -1.19 -6.20 1.92
C ARG A 171 -1.15 -7.25 3.01
N ARG A 172 -1.28 -8.51 2.61
CA ARG A 172 -1.21 -9.68 3.50
C ARG A 172 -0.25 -10.74 2.96
N PRO A 173 0.20 -11.68 3.82
CA PRO A 173 1.02 -12.78 3.38
C PRO A 173 0.27 -13.63 2.35
N ALA A 174 0.88 -13.83 1.19
CA ALA A 174 0.33 -14.60 0.08
C ALA A 174 1.46 -15.16 -0.80
N PRO A 175 1.19 -16.12 -1.71
CA PRO A 175 2.20 -16.69 -2.59
C PRO A 175 2.90 -15.66 -3.51
N ASP A 176 2.17 -14.61 -3.91
CA ASP A 176 2.67 -13.50 -4.71
C ASP A 176 2.03 -12.17 -4.27
N PHE A 177 2.55 -11.08 -4.82
CA PHE A 177 2.14 -9.72 -4.47
C PHE A 177 0.66 -9.44 -4.72
N GLU A 178 0.13 -9.86 -5.87
CA GLU A 178 -1.25 -9.54 -6.29
C GLU A 178 -2.27 -10.35 -5.48
N ALA A 179 -1.98 -11.62 -5.21
CA ALA A 179 -2.84 -12.47 -4.39
C ALA A 179 -2.98 -11.97 -2.93
N GLY A 180 -1.97 -11.24 -2.45
CA GLY A 180 -1.94 -10.63 -1.12
C GLY A 180 -2.54 -9.23 -1.04
N LEU A 181 -3.00 -8.67 -2.16
CA LEU A 181 -3.40 -7.28 -2.27
C LEU A 181 -4.92 -7.11 -2.18
N VAL A 182 -5.38 -6.21 -1.32
CA VAL A 182 -6.76 -5.72 -1.27
C VAL A 182 -6.74 -4.22 -1.49
N LEU A 183 -7.38 -3.75 -2.56
CA LEU A 183 -7.44 -2.33 -2.88
C LEU A 183 -8.71 -1.68 -2.32
N THR A 184 -8.52 -0.56 -1.63
CA THR A 184 -9.63 0.33 -1.27
C THR A 184 -10.19 1.02 -2.50
N LEU A 185 -11.33 1.71 -2.37
CA LEU A 185 -11.89 2.51 -3.46
C LEU A 185 -10.83 3.46 -4.04
N TYR A 186 -10.13 4.16 -3.15
CA TYR A 186 -9.06 5.07 -3.52
C TYR A 186 -7.89 4.36 -4.22
N GLY A 187 -7.47 3.20 -3.72
CA GLY A 187 -6.45 2.37 -4.36
C GLY A 187 -6.81 1.94 -5.78
N LYS A 188 -8.06 1.53 -6.00
CA LYS A 188 -8.57 1.13 -7.32
C LYS A 188 -8.57 2.31 -8.29
N VAL A 189 -9.03 3.48 -7.85
CA VAL A 189 -8.99 4.72 -8.64
C VAL A 189 -7.55 5.11 -8.99
N MET A 190 -6.60 4.97 -8.07
CA MET A 190 -5.20 5.25 -8.37
C MET A 190 -4.57 4.26 -9.35
N ARG A 191 -4.96 2.99 -9.29
CA ARG A 191 -4.40 1.93 -10.13
C ARG A 191 -4.97 1.94 -11.56
N TRP A 192 -6.27 2.19 -11.69
CA TRP A 192 -7.00 2.03 -12.96
C TRP A 192 -7.61 3.34 -13.48
N GLY A 193 -7.51 4.42 -12.72
CA GLY A 193 -8.12 5.69 -13.04
C GLY A 193 -9.57 5.81 -12.55
N PRO A 194 -10.18 7.01 -12.68
CA PRO A 194 -11.57 7.24 -12.27
C PRO A 194 -12.57 6.42 -13.11
N GLY A 195 -12.21 6.00 -14.32
CA GLY A 195 -13.08 5.15 -15.16
C GLY A 195 -13.24 3.71 -14.66
N TRP A 196 -12.52 3.26 -13.63
CA TRP A 196 -12.49 1.84 -13.25
C TRP A 196 -13.87 1.25 -12.92
N TRP A 197 -14.78 2.05 -12.34
CA TRP A 197 -16.14 1.59 -12.01
C TRP A 197 -17.03 1.44 -13.25
N LEU A 198 -16.64 2.02 -14.38
CA LEU A 198 -17.32 1.86 -15.67
C LEU A 198 -17.02 0.48 -16.26
N ASP A 199 -15.81 -0.03 -16.00
CA ASP A 199 -15.32 -1.32 -16.52
C ASP A 199 -15.60 -2.51 -15.59
N GLN A 200 -15.94 -2.27 -14.32
CA GLN A 200 -16.27 -3.32 -13.33
C GLN A 200 -17.52 -2.99 -12.50
N PRO A 201 -18.73 -3.25 -13.04
CA PRO A 201 -20.00 -2.94 -12.39
C PRO A 201 -20.39 -3.90 -11.25
N ASP A 202 -19.70 -5.04 -11.09
CA ASP A 202 -20.07 -6.06 -10.12
C ASP A 202 -19.77 -5.63 -8.68
N GLY A 203 -20.77 -5.70 -7.81
CA GLY A 203 -20.65 -5.39 -6.37
C GLY A 203 -20.83 -3.93 -5.98
N LEU A 204 -21.21 -3.05 -6.92
CA LEU A 204 -21.56 -1.65 -6.64
C LEU A 204 -22.92 -1.55 -5.94
N SER A 205 -23.04 -0.61 -4.99
CA SER A 205 -24.35 -0.22 -4.42
C SER A 205 -25.24 0.44 -5.48
N ASP A 206 -26.55 0.45 -5.27
CA ASP A 206 -27.53 1.04 -6.20
C ASP A 206 -27.21 2.52 -6.53
N GLU A 207 -26.72 3.28 -5.55
CA GLU A 207 -26.28 4.67 -5.73
C GLU A 207 -25.04 4.77 -6.63
N GLN A 208 -24.06 3.89 -6.42
CA GLN A 208 -22.85 3.84 -7.25
C GLN A 208 -23.14 3.37 -8.68
N GLN A 209 -24.10 2.46 -8.87
CA GLN A 209 -24.57 2.05 -10.19
C GLN A 209 -25.28 3.21 -10.91
N ALA A 210 -26.10 3.98 -10.20
CA ALA A 210 -26.77 5.16 -10.77
C ALA A 210 -25.76 6.25 -11.18
N ILE A 211 -24.76 6.52 -10.35
CA ILE A 211 -23.67 7.46 -10.65
C ILE A 211 -22.85 6.96 -11.84
N ALA A 212 -22.50 5.67 -11.88
CA ALA A 212 -21.76 5.07 -12.99
C ALA A 212 -22.53 5.19 -14.31
N ALA A 213 -23.83 4.85 -14.32
CA ALA A 213 -24.67 4.99 -15.52
C ALA A 213 -24.77 6.45 -15.99
N GLN A 214 -24.85 7.39 -15.05
CA GLN A 214 -24.91 8.82 -15.36
C GLN A 214 -23.58 9.32 -15.94
N LEU A 215 -22.45 8.89 -15.40
CA LEU A 215 -21.11 9.22 -15.91
C LEU A 215 -20.85 8.57 -17.27
N SER A 216 -21.22 7.31 -17.48
CA SER A 216 -21.15 6.66 -18.81
C SER A 216 -21.97 7.43 -19.85
N ALA A 217 -23.15 7.93 -19.49
CA ALA A 217 -23.97 8.74 -20.39
C ALA A 217 -23.32 10.09 -20.72
N VAL A 218 -22.65 10.71 -19.75
CA VAL A 218 -21.89 11.96 -19.95
C VAL A 218 -20.66 11.72 -20.84
N GLU A 219 -19.89 10.66 -20.61
CA GLU A 219 -18.75 10.30 -21.46
C GLU A 219 -19.16 9.90 -22.88
N ALA A 220 -20.26 9.16 -23.04
CA ALA A 220 -20.80 8.81 -24.35
C ALA A 220 -21.35 10.04 -25.11
N SER A 221 -21.70 11.10 -24.40
CA SER A 221 -22.14 12.37 -24.98
C SER A 221 -21.02 13.42 -25.07
N ASP A 222 -19.78 13.05 -24.71
CA ASP A 222 -18.62 13.92 -24.87
C ASP A 222 -18.34 14.18 -26.37
N PRO A 223 -18.46 15.42 -26.86
CA PRO A 223 -18.20 15.75 -28.25
C PRO A 223 -16.77 15.43 -28.70
N SER A 224 -15.81 15.35 -27.77
CA SER A 224 -14.41 15.07 -28.07
C SER A 224 -14.16 13.64 -28.56
N GLN A 225 -15.03 12.68 -28.22
CA GLN A 225 -15.00 11.30 -28.74
C GLN A 225 -15.27 11.25 -30.26
N SER A 226 -16.10 12.17 -30.78
CA SER A 226 -16.45 12.23 -32.20
C SER A 226 -15.31 12.76 -33.10
N LEU A 227 -14.36 13.51 -32.53
CA LEU A 227 -13.18 14.02 -33.24
C LEU A 227 -12.11 12.94 -33.48
N GLY A 228 -12.06 11.89 -32.64
CA GLY A 228 -11.13 10.77 -32.79
C GLY A 228 -11.54 9.76 -33.88
N GLN A 229 -12.83 9.68 -34.22
CA GLN A 229 -13.34 8.75 -35.24
C GLN A 229 -13.31 9.32 -36.67
N GLN A 230 -13.09 10.62 -36.85
CA GLN A 230 -12.99 11.24 -38.18
C GLN A 230 -11.56 11.25 -38.78
N SER A 231 -10.58 10.65 -38.09
CA SER A 231 -9.18 10.57 -38.55
C SER A 231 -8.71 9.15 -38.92
N ARG A 232 -9.62 8.28 -39.34
CA ARG A 232 -9.27 6.99 -39.98
C ARG A 232 -9.79 6.93 -41.41
#